data_AF-A0A3C1VD99-F1
#
_entry.id   AF-A0A3C1VD99-F1
#
_cell.length_a   1.000
_cell.length_b   1.000
_cell.length_c   1.000
_cell.angle_alpha   90.00
_cell.angle_beta   90.00
_cell.angle_gamma   90.00
#
_symmetry.space_group_name_H-M   'P 1'
#
loop_
_entity.id
_entity.type
_entity.pdbx_description
1 polymer ?
#
loop_
_entity_poly.entity_id
_entity_poly.type
_entity_poly.pdbx_seq_one_letter_code
_entity_poly.pdbx_strand_id
1 'polypeptide(L)'
;GNRQSAIGNSIDELSTLGENTIAEFYQERGFTTSVLSPEEFPLQPATLDDLLGGDKFQNAEITRRILRGDERGPKRDAVLLNAGAALFVAGKTKSLAEGWDLAGEKIDSGQADGKLAELAS
;
A
#
# COMPACT_ATOMS: atom_id res chain seq x y z
N GLY A 1 7.26 20.06 -19.64
CA GLY A 1 5.83 20.25 -19.36
C GLY A 1 5.42 19.23 -18.34
N ASN A 2 5.21 19.69 -17.10
CA ASN A 2 5.15 18.94 -15.87
C ASN A 2 3.99 17.91 -15.85
N ARG A 3 4.29 16.60 -15.97
CA ARG A 3 3.31 15.50 -15.95
C ARG A 3 3.46 14.55 -14.75
N GLN A 4 4.22 14.93 -13.72
CA GLN A 4 4.41 14.13 -12.50
C GLN A 4 3.55 14.58 -11.31
N SER A 5 2.98 15.79 -11.36
CA SER A 5 2.24 16.39 -10.22
C SER A 5 0.78 15.91 -10.05
N ALA A 6 0.23 15.08 -10.94
CA ALA A 6 -1.21 14.80 -10.98
C ALA A 6 -1.63 13.47 -10.33
N ILE A 7 -0.70 12.58 -10.01
CA ILE A 7 -0.98 11.18 -9.62
C ILE A 7 -1.24 11.00 -8.12
N GLY A 8 -1.01 12.03 -7.29
CA GLY A 8 -1.26 11.99 -5.84
C GLY A 8 -2.39 12.91 -5.33
N ASN A 9 -3.03 13.71 -6.19
CA ASN A 9 -3.96 14.77 -5.76
C ASN A 9 -5.45 14.41 -5.88
N SER A 10 -5.81 13.18 -6.27
CA SER A 10 -7.22 12.80 -6.47
C SER A 10 -7.51 11.30 -6.23
N ILE A 11 -6.59 10.56 -5.62
CA ILE A 11 -6.77 9.15 -5.27
C ILE A 11 -6.78 9.07 -3.74
N ASP A 12 -7.71 8.30 -3.18
CA ASP A 12 -7.88 8.03 -1.75
C ASP A 12 -6.84 7.04 -1.20
N GLU A 13 -5.90 6.62 -2.04
CA GLU A 13 -4.81 5.68 -1.75
C GLU A 13 -3.45 6.40 -1.78
N LEU A 14 -2.49 5.86 -1.01
CA LEU A 14 -1.09 6.25 -1.17
C LEU A 14 -0.57 5.73 -2.52
N SER A 15 0.04 6.62 -3.29
CA SER A 15 0.60 6.36 -4.60
C SER A 15 2.04 5.85 -4.52
N THR A 16 2.35 4.80 -5.29
CA THR A 16 3.73 4.33 -5.53
C THR A 16 4.41 5.03 -6.71
N LEU A 17 3.68 5.89 -7.44
CA LEU A 17 4.17 6.55 -8.67
C LEU A 17 4.60 8.00 -8.46
N GLY A 18 4.37 8.56 -7.27
CA GLY A 18 4.71 9.95 -6.95
C GLY A 18 4.59 10.26 -5.47
N GLU A 19 5.04 11.45 -5.10
CA GLU A 19 4.99 11.95 -3.72
C GLU A 19 3.56 11.95 -3.17
N ASN A 20 3.45 11.59 -1.89
CA ASN A 20 2.20 11.64 -1.14
C ASN A 20 2.29 12.74 -0.08
N THR A 21 1.31 13.63 -0.03
CA THR A 21 1.18 14.56 1.10
C THR A 21 0.38 13.88 2.20
N ILE A 22 0.97 13.74 3.38
CA ILE A 22 0.37 13.04 4.52
C ILE A 22 0.04 14.06 5.60
N ALA A 23 -1.16 13.96 6.16
CA ALA A 23 -1.59 14.68 7.34
C ALA A 23 -1.93 13.66 8.44
N GLU A 24 -1.12 13.61 9.48
CA GLU A 24 -1.27 12.71 10.61
C GLU A 24 -1.86 13.47 11.80
N PHE A 25 -2.85 12.90 12.48
CA PHE A 25 -3.44 13.48 13.68
C PHE A 25 -3.08 12.67 14.92
N TYR A 26 -2.57 13.37 15.92
CA TYR A 26 -2.20 12.81 17.21
C TYR A 26 -2.96 13.53 18.32
N GLN A 27 -3.51 12.78 19.28
CA GLN A 27 -4.35 13.38 20.33
C GLN A 27 -3.59 14.41 21.17
N GLU A 28 -2.32 14.15 21.49
CA GLU A 28 -1.50 15.00 22.34
C GLU A 28 -0.85 16.19 21.63
N ARG A 29 -0.66 16.13 20.32
CA ARG A 29 0.12 17.15 19.55
C ARG A 29 -0.61 17.75 18.35
N GLY A 30 -1.82 17.30 18.03
CA GLY A 30 -2.59 17.78 16.88
C GLY A 30 -2.08 17.24 15.56
N PHE A 31 -2.22 18.06 14.49
CA PHE A 31 -1.82 17.67 13.15
C PHE A 31 -0.32 17.85 12.90
N THR A 32 0.27 16.88 12.22
CA THR A 32 1.58 16.98 11.57
C THR A 32 1.40 16.72 10.08
N THR A 33 2.04 17.52 9.24
CA THR A 33 2.05 17.31 7.79
C THR A 33 3.45 16.95 7.31
N SER A 34 3.54 15.99 6.40
CA SER A 34 4.79 15.53 5.81
C SER A 34 4.58 15.19 4.33
N VAL A 35 5.68 15.02 3.61
CA VAL A 35 5.68 14.45 2.26
C VAL A 35 6.39 13.12 2.34
N LEU A 36 5.74 12.06 1.86
CA LEU A 36 6.29 10.73 1.75
C LEU A 36 6.76 10.52 0.31
N SER A 37 8.05 10.27 0.14
CA SER A 37 8.61 9.93 -1.17
C SER A 37 8.49 8.44 -1.44
N PRO A 38 8.05 8.00 -2.64
CA PRO A 38 8.09 6.59 -3.05
C PRO A 38 9.49 5.98 -2.95
N GLU A 39 10.55 6.80 -3.08
CA GLU A 39 11.95 6.35 -3.02
C GLU A 39 12.36 5.82 -1.63
N GLU A 40 11.56 6.08 -0.59
CA GLU A 40 11.77 5.53 0.75
C GLU A 40 11.43 4.03 0.85
N PHE A 41 10.79 3.47 -0.18
CA PHE A 41 10.35 2.07 -0.21
C PHE A 41 11.06 1.29 -1.33
N PRO A 42 11.23 -0.03 -1.17
CA PRO A 42 11.87 -0.89 -2.18
C PRO A 42 10.91 -1.20 -3.34
N LEU A 43 10.39 -0.16 -3.99
CA LEU A 43 9.39 -0.28 -5.05
C LEU A 43 10.00 -0.80 -6.35
N GLN A 44 9.24 -1.62 -7.06
CA GLN A 44 9.55 -1.93 -8.44
C GLN A 44 9.20 -0.74 -9.36
N PRO A 45 10.00 -0.48 -10.42
CA PRO A 45 9.63 0.50 -11.43
C PRO A 45 8.26 0.20 -12.02
N ALA A 46 7.40 1.20 -12.08
CA ALA A 46 6.01 1.04 -12.49
C ALA A 46 5.51 2.25 -13.28
N THR A 47 4.53 1.99 -14.14
CA THR A 47 3.71 2.98 -14.81
C THR A 47 2.29 2.96 -14.24
N LEU A 48 1.46 3.93 -14.62
CA LEU A 48 0.05 3.91 -14.24
C LEU A 48 -0.66 2.65 -14.75
N ASP A 49 -0.35 2.20 -15.96
CA ASP A 49 -0.96 1.01 -16.57
C ASP A 49 -0.62 -0.27 -15.78
N ASP A 50 0.53 -0.31 -15.11
CA ASP A 50 0.93 -1.44 -14.25
C ASP A 50 0.10 -1.53 -12.97
N LEU A 51 -0.55 -0.44 -12.55
CA LEU A 51 -1.42 -0.39 -11.36
C LEU A 51 -2.91 -0.49 -11.70
N LEU A 52 -3.28 -0.35 -12.98
CA LEU A 52 -4.68 -0.46 -13.39
C LEU A 52 -5.26 -1.83 -13.03
N GLY A 53 -6.39 -1.80 -12.34
CA GLY A 53 -7.26 -2.95 -12.16
C GLY A 53 -8.01 -3.29 -13.45
N GLY A 54 -8.67 -4.44 -13.43
CA GLY A 54 -9.58 -4.88 -14.48
C GLY A 54 -11.03 -4.89 -14.02
N ASP A 55 -11.81 -5.80 -14.58
CA ASP A 55 -13.15 -6.10 -14.08
C ASP A 55 -13.14 -6.73 -12.68
N LYS A 56 -14.34 -6.95 -12.11
CA LYS A 56 -14.49 -7.51 -10.76
C LYS A 56 -13.84 -8.89 -10.57
N PHE A 57 -13.81 -9.73 -11.61
CA PHE A 57 -13.22 -11.07 -11.54
C PHE A 57 -11.70 -10.97 -11.61
N GLN A 58 -11.18 -10.12 -12.50
CA GLN A 58 -9.75 -9.83 -12.61
C GLN A 58 -9.21 -9.24 -11.31
N ASN A 59 -9.91 -8.27 -10.72
CA ASN A 59 -9.49 -7.67 -9.45
C ASN A 59 -9.52 -8.68 -8.30
N ALA A 60 -10.54 -9.55 -8.23
CA ALA A 60 -10.58 -10.60 -7.22
C ALA A 60 -9.42 -11.59 -7.33
N GLU A 61 -9.04 -11.97 -8.56
CA GLU A 61 -7.88 -12.83 -8.80
C GLU A 61 -6.56 -12.13 -8.47
N ILE A 62 -6.39 -10.86 -8.85
CA ILE A 62 -5.22 -10.06 -8.49
C ILE A 62 -5.07 -10.01 -6.97
N THR A 63 -6.14 -9.66 -6.25
CA THR A 63 -6.13 -9.60 -4.79
C THR A 63 -5.78 -10.96 -4.19
N ARG A 64 -6.37 -12.07 -4.65
CA ARG A 64 -6.02 -13.42 -4.17
C ARG A 64 -4.55 -13.75 -4.38
N ARG A 65 -4.01 -13.47 -5.58
CA ARG A 65 -2.59 -13.72 -5.88
C ARG A 65 -1.66 -12.89 -5.00
N ILE A 66 -2.02 -11.63 -4.71
CA ILE A 66 -1.26 -10.80 -3.78
C ILE A 66 -1.29 -11.40 -2.37
N LEU A 67 -2.46 -11.75 -1.84
CA LEU A 67 -2.61 -12.27 -0.47
C LEU A 67 -1.94 -13.63 -0.26
N ARG A 68 -1.86 -14.46 -1.32
CA ARG A 68 -1.11 -15.73 -1.32
C ARG A 68 0.40 -15.55 -1.40
N GLY A 69 0.88 -14.36 -1.74
CA GLY A 69 2.29 -14.11 -2.01
C GLY A 69 2.76 -14.57 -3.40
N ASP A 70 1.84 -14.85 -4.33
CA ASP A 70 2.20 -15.23 -5.71
C ASP A 70 2.58 -14.00 -6.55
N GLU A 71 2.08 -12.82 -6.18
CA GLU A 71 2.41 -11.55 -6.85
C GLU A 71 3.65 -10.90 -6.22
N ARG A 72 4.52 -10.35 -7.06
CA ARG A 72 5.77 -9.68 -6.65
C ARG A 72 5.99 -8.35 -7.37
N GLY A 73 5.01 -7.90 -8.15
CA GLY A 73 5.06 -6.69 -8.96
C GLY A 73 4.42 -5.44 -8.34
N PRO A 74 4.32 -4.35 -9.11
CA PRO A 74 3.82 -3.03 -8.66
C PRO A 74 2.46 -3.05 -7.96
N LYS A 75 1.56 -3.96 -8.34
CA LYS A 75 0.25 -4.12 -7.68
C LYS A 75 0.39 -4.58 -6.23
N ARG A 76 1.35 -5.45 -5.92
CA ARG A 76 1.68 -5.83 -4.54
C ARG A 76 2.27 -4.64 -3.80
N ASP A 77 3.18 -3.89 -4.43
CA ASP A 77 3.82 -2.74 -3.79
C ASP A 77 2.80 -1.69 -3.35
N ALA A 78 1.80 -1.39 -4.18
CA ALA A 78 0.70 -0.50 -3.81
C ALA A 78 -0.10 -1.01 -2.59
N VAL A 79 -0.35 -2.33 -2.53
CA VAL A 79 -1.00 -2.97 -1.37
C VAL A 79 -0.13 -2.89 -0.13
N LEU A 80 1.18 -3.15 -0.23
CA LEU A 80 2.11 -3.07 0.89
C LEU A 80 2.19 -1.65 1.46
N LEU A 81 2.24 -0.63 0.61
CA LEU A 81 2.27 0.77 1.03
C LEU A 81 1.02 1.15 1.84
N ASN A 82 -0.17 0.85 1.30
CA ASN A 82 -1.43 1.19 1.95
C ASN A 82 -1.69 0.34 3.21
N ALA A 83 -1.38 -0.95 3.18
CA ALA A 83 -1.46 -1.82 4.36
C ALA A 83 -0.47 -1.40 5.45
N GLY A 84 0.75 -1.01 5.07
CA GLY A 84 1.75 -0.48 5.99
C GLY A 84 1.30 0.80 6.67
N ALA A 85 0.66 1.71 5.93
CA ALA A 85 0.05 2.91 6.49
C ALA A 85 -1.10 2.57 7.47
N ALA A 86 -1.96 1.63 7.12
CA ALA A 86 -3.03 1.18 8.00
C ALA A 86 -2.49 0.56 9.31
N LEU A 87 -1.41 -0.25 9.23
CA LEU A 87 -0.74 -0.83 10.39
C LEU A 87 -0.11 0.23 11.30
N PHE A 88 0.51 1.24 10.70
CA PHE A 88 1.09 2.36 11.42
C PHE A 88 0.02 3.18 12.16
N VAL A 89 -1.06 3.57 11.46
CA VAL A 89 -2.20 4.29 12.07
C VAL A 89 -2.86 3.46 13.18
N ALA A 90 -2.91 2.14 13.03
CA ALA A 90 -3.41 1.22 14.06
C ALA A 90 -2.44 1.00 15.24
N GLY A 91 -1.29 1.69 15.27
CA GLY A 91 -0.28 1.58 16.32
C GLY A 91 0.42 0.22 16.38
N LYS A 92 0.43 -0.53 15.27
CA LYS A 92 1.11 -1.83 15.18
C LYS A 92 2.60 -1.69 14.83
N THR A 93 2.98 -0.57 14.26
CA THR A 93 4.37 -0.23 13.91
C THR A 93 4.68 1.20 14.32
N LYS A 94 5.96 1.56 14.41
CA LYS A 94 6.41 2.89 14.83
C LYS A 94 6.67 3.82 13.64
N SER A 95 6.67 3.28 12.43
CA SER A 95 6.86 4.02 11.19
C SER A 95 6.13 3.34 10.02
N LEU A 96 5.99 4.09 8.93
CA LEU A 96 5.47 3.56 7.66
C LEU A 96 6.39 2.49 7.06
N ALA A 97 7.72 2.64 7.19
CA ALA A 97 8.69 1.65 6.73
C ALA A 97 8.56 0.32 7.50
N GLU A 98 8.45 0.36 8.83
CA GLU A 98 8.14 -0.85 9.62
C GLU A 98 6.76 -1.43 9.24
N GLY A 99 5.79 -0.57 8.91
CA GLY A 99 4.47 -0.97 8.41
C GLY A 99 4.57 -1.76 7.10
N TRP A 100 5.36 -1.27 6.15
CA TRP A 100 5.65 -1.94 4.89
C TRP A 100 6.25 -3.33 5.12
N ASP A 101 7.29 -3.42 5.94
CA ASP A 101 7.97 -4.69 6.23
C ASP A 101 7.01 -5.70 6.88
N LEU A 102 6.22 -5.26 7.85
CA LEU A 102 5.22 -6.10 8.51
C LEU A 102 4.14 -6.55 7.53
N ALA A 103 3.65 -5.68 6.65
CA ALA A 103 2.68 -6.07 5.62
C ALA A 103 3.26 -7.14 4.68
N GLY A 104 4.54 -6.99 4.29
CA GLY A 104 5.27 -7.96 3.49
C GLY A 104 5.35 -9.32 4.19
N GLU A 105 5.76 -9.34 5.47
CA GLU A 105 5.81 -10.55 6.29
C GLU A 105 4.44 -11.26 6.37
N LYS A 106 3.35 -10.50 6.57
CA LYS A 106 2.00 -11.09 6.68
C LYS A 106 1.54 -11.74 5.39
N ILE A 107 1.87 -11.16 4.24
CA ILE A 107 1.60 -11.76 2.94
C ILE A 107 2.51 -12.99 2.73
N ASP A 108 3.81 -12.84 2.93
CA ASP A 108 4.78 -13.89 2.57
C ASP A 108 4.74 -15.11 3.50
N SER A 109 4.26 -14.94 4.73
CA SER A 109 4.00 -16.04 5.67
C SER A 109 2.67 -16.76 5.42
N GLY A 110 1.85 -16.31 4.47
CA GLY A 110 0.52 -16.85 4.20
C GLY A 110 -0.54 -16.50 5.24
N GLN A 111 -0.22 -15.67 6.24
CA GLN A 111 -1.19 -15.23 7.25
C GLN A 111 -2.33 -14.41 6.62
N ALA A 112 -2.02 -13.62 5.59
CA ALA A 112 -3.01 -12.83 4.86
C ALA A 112 -4.04 -13.71 4.12
N ASP A 113 -3.58 -14.72 3.35
CA ASP A 113 -4.47 -15.69 2.69
C ASP A 113 -5.26 -16.53 3.71
N GLY A 114 -4.60 -16.99 4.78
CA GLY A 114 -5.26 -17.70 5.87
C GLY A 114 -6.39 -16.90 6.50
N LYS A 115 -6.20 -15.58 6.69
CA LYS A 115 -7.25 -14.71 7.25
C LYS A 115 -8.43 -14.54 6.29
N LEU A 116 -8.18 -14.44 4.98
CA LEU A 116 -9.25 -14.39 3.98
C LEU A 116 -10.08 -15.68 4.00
N ALA A 117 -9.43 -16.84 4.11
CA ALA A 117 -10.12 -18.13 4.20
C ALA A 117 -11.01 -18.23 5.44
N GLU A 118 -10.55 -17.75 6.59
CA GLU A 118 -11.33 -17.68 7.85
C GLU A 118 -12.56 -16.78 7.72
N LEU A 119 -12.47 -15.67 6.98
CA LEU A 119 -13.61 -14.75 6.80
C LEU A 119 -14.63 -15.25 5.77
N ALA A 120 -14.23 -16.16 4.88
CA ALA A 120 -15.08 -16.72 3.83
C ALA A 120 -15.81 -18.01 4.26
N SER A 121 -15.49 -18.55 5.44
CA SER A 121 -16.17 -19.70 6.05
C SER A 121 -17.45 -19.29 6.78
#